data_AF-A0A3R6Q4C0-F1
#
_entry.id   AF-A0A3R6Q4C0-F1
#
_cell.length_a   1.000
_cell.length_b   1.000
_cell.length_c   1.000
_cell.angle_alpha   90.00
_cell.angle_beta   90.00
_cell.angle_gamma   90.00
#
_symmetry.space_group_name_H-M   'P 1'
#
loop_
_entity.id
_entity.type
_entity.pdbx_description
1 polymer ?
#
loop_
_entity_poly.entity_id
_entity_poly.type
_entity_poly.pdbx_seq_one_letter_code
_entity_poly.pdbx_strand_id
1 'polypeptide(L)' 'MTIKPGTLVYDKESGRYDIRSGLNEYYGGLHCGQSFEVFDGKHWKPTRIEMDMCRNWYLVGIDTDNLEGLRVRRNAKR' A
#
# COMPACT_ATOMS: atom_id res chain seq x y z
N MET A 1 -6.15 -5.06 -12.41
CA MET A 1 -6.65 -3.75 -11.91
C MET A 1 -5.46 -2.81 -11.72
N THR A 2 -5.62 -1.52 -12.04
CA THR A 2 -4.58 -0.49 -11.87
C THR A 2 -4.73 0.20 -10.52
N ILE A 3 -3.60 0.50 -9.86
CA ILE A 3 -3.61 1.25 -8.59
C ILE A 3 -4.05 2.69 -8.88
N LYS A 4 -5.17 3.10 -8.29
CA LYS A 4 -5.59 4.50 -8.24
C LYS A 4 -4.95 5.19 -7.04
N PRO A 5 -4.69 6.51 -7.10
CA PRO A 5 -4.28 7.26 -5.93
C PRO A 5 -5.29 7.08 -4.80
N GLY A 6 -4.79 6.87 -3.58
CA GLY A 6 -5.64 6.53 -2.45
C GLY A 6 -4.83 6.39 -1.17
N THR A 7 -5.41 5.68 -0.22
CA THR A 7 -4.84 5.48 1.11
C THR A 7 -4.76 4.00 1.43
N LEU A 8 -3.66 3.56 2.02
CA LEU A 8 -3.54 2.21 2.57
C LEU A 8 -4.47 2.05 3.77
N VAL A 9 -5.24 0.97 3.75
CA VAL A 9 -6.16 0.59 4.83
C VAL A 9 -6.02 -0.90 5.10
N TYR A 10 -6.03 -1.31 6.37
CA TYR A 10 -6.00 -2.70 6.74
C TYR A 10 -7.41 -3.29 6.76
N ASP A 11 -7.67 -4.24 5.88
CA ASP A 11 -8.88 -5.04 5.91
C ASP A 11 -8.69 -6.23 6.86
N LYS A 12 -9.40 -6.17 7.99
CA LYS A 12 -9.37 -7.19 9.04
C LYS A 12 -10.05 -8.50 8.61
N GLU A 13 -10.96 -8.46 7.65
CA GLU A 13 -11.68 -9.66 7.19
C GLU A 13 -10.76 -10.54 6.34
N SER A 14 -10.05 -9.94 5.37
CA SER A 14 -9.07 -10.67 4.55
C SER A 14 -7.68 -10.78 5.16
N GLY A 15 -7.38 -9.97 6.18
CA GLY A 15 -6.05 -9.86 6.80
C GLY A 15 -5.00 -9.19 5.91
N ARG A 16 -5.44 -8.39 4.92
CA ARG A 16 -4.59 -7.76 3.91
C ARG A 16 -4.70 -6.24 3.99
N TYR A 17 -3.65 -5.55 3.56
CA TYR A 17 -3.78 -4.15 3.21
C TYR A 17 -4.51 -4.01 1.88
N ASP A 18 -5.31 -2.96 1.75
CA ASP A 18 -5.99 -2.54 0.53
C ASP A 18 -5.75 -1.04 0.29
N ILE A 19 -6.17 -0.55 -0.87
CA ILE A 19 -6.10 0.86 -1.25
C ILE A 19 -7.53 1.39 -1.40
N ARG A 20 -7.93 2.29 -0.50
CA ARG A 20 -9.19 3.03 -0.62
C ARG A 20 -8.96 4.30 -1.44
N SER A 21 -9.62 4.40 -2.59
CA SER A 21 -9.51 5.54 -3.51
C SER A 21 -10.75 6.44 -3.53
N GLY A 22 -11.84 5.99 -2.91
CA GLY A 22 -13.10 6.73 -2.81
C GLY A 22 -13.97 6.23 -1.65
N LEU A 23 -15.22 6.72 -1.58
CA LEU A 23 -16.14 6.40 -0.48
C LEU A 23 -16.38 4.89 -0.36
N ASN A 24 -16.66 4.23 -1.49
CA ASN A 24 -16.91 2.79 -1.59
C ASN A 24 -16.00 2.14 -2.66
N GLU A 25 -14.83 2.74 -2.93
CA GLU A 25 -13.93 2.27 -3.98
C GLU A 25 -12.62 1.75 -3.40
N TYR A 26 -12.40 0.46 -3.59
CA TYR A 26 -11.31 -0.33 -3.02
C TYR A 26 -10.58 -1.11 -4.13
N TYR A 27 -9.28 -1.32 -3.97
CA TYR A 27 -8.49 -2.04 -4.96
C TYR A 27 -8.77 -3.55 -4.94
N GLY A 28 -9.17 -4.11 -3.80
CA GLY A 28 -9.51 -5.53 -3.65
C GLY A 28 -8.41 -6.36 -2.97
N GLY A 29 -7.61 -5.71 -2.12
CA GLY A 29 -6.57 -6.36 -1.34
C GLY A 29 -5.23 -6.46 -2.08
N LEU A 30 -4.16 -6.21 -1.36
CA LEU A 30 -2.79 -6.26 -1.87
C LEU A 30 -2.16 -7.63 -1.64
N HIS A 31 -1.23 -7.96 -2.54
CA HIS A 31 -0.41 -9.15 -2.52
C HIS A 31 1.07 -8.79 -2.42
N CYS A 32 1.85 -9.67 -1.80
CA CYS A 32 3.30 -9.62 -1.83
C CYS A 32 3.80 -9.42 -3.27
N GLY A 33 4.78 -8.53 -3.43
CA GLY A 33 5.35 -8.20 -4.73
C GLY A 33 4.67 -7.03 -5.46
N GLN A 34 3.50 -6.57 -5.03
CA GLN A 34 2.85 -5.42 -5.66
C GLN A 34 3.59 -4.11 -5.38
N SER A 35 3.88 -3.36 -6.44
CA SER A 35 4.69 -2.14 -6.38
C SER A 35 3.87 -0.88 -6.63
N PHE A 36 4.13 0.16 -5.85
CA PHE A 36 3.49 1.49 -5.93
C PHE A 36 4.41 2.55 -5.31
N GLU A 37 3.98 3.82 -5.34
CA GLU A 37 4.67 4.88 -4.61
C GLU A 37 3.91 5.27 -3.36
N VAL A 38 4.63 5.55 -2.27
CA VAL A 38 4.09 6.10 -1.02
C VAL A 38 4.59 7.52 -0.82
N PHE A 39 3.75 8.40 -0.28
CA PHE A 39 4.13 9.77 0.04
C PHE A 39 4.73 9.86 1.45
N ASP A 40 5.98 10.31 1.57
CA ASP A 40 6.69 10.42 2.86
C ASP A 40 6.53 11.79 3.53
N GLY A 41 5.63 12.64 3.02
CA GLY A 41 5.46 14.03 3.45
C GLY A 41 6.18 15.05 2.56
N LYS A 42 7.18 14.62 1.77
CA LYS A 42 7.92 15.49 0.84
C LYS A 42 7.93 14.94 -0.58
N HIS A 43 8.19 13.65 -0.73
CA HIS A 43 8.39 12.99 -2.02
C HIS A 43 7.56 11.70 -2.12
N TRP A 44 7.35 11.27 -3.36
CA TRP A 44 6.82 9.95 -3.66
C TRP A 44 7.98 8.96 -3.75
N LYS A 45 7.97 7.95 -2.89
CA LYS A 45 9.00 6.91 -2.84
C LYS A 45 8.47 5.61 -3.42
N PRO A 46 9.16 4.99 -4.39
CA PRO A 46 8.77 3.68 -4.90
C PRO A 46 8.98 2.63 -3.82
N THR A 47 8.04 1.70 -3.71
CA THR A 47 8.10 0.60 -2.76
C THR A 47 7.40 -0.63 -3.33
N ARG A 48 7.51 -1.73 -2.59
CA ARG A 48 6.82 -2.99 -2.83
C ARG A 48 6.32 -3.49 -1.50
N ILE A 49 5.04 -3.85 -1.44
CA ILE A 49 4.45 -4.44 -0.24
C ILE A 49 4.83 -5.92 -0.16
N GLU A 50 5.22 -6.35 1.04
CA GLU A 50 5.63 -7.72 1.35
C GLU A 50 5.07 -8.11 2.72
N MET A 51 5.16 -9.40 3.04
CA MET A 51 4.77 -9.95 4.32
C MET A 51 5.89 -10.83 4.86
N ASP A 52 6.23 -10.67 6.14
CA ASP A 52 7.27 -11.46 6.80
C ASP A 52 6.77 -12.86 7.23
N MET A 53 7.67 -13.67 7.80
CA MET A 53 7.33 -15.00 8.33
C MET A 53 6.36 -14.96 9.52
N CYS A 54 6.28 -13.84 10.22
CA CYS A 54 5.38 -13.58 11.33
C CYS A 54 4.01 -13.03 10.88
N ARG A 55 3.77 -12.95 9.56
CA ARG A 55 2.56 -12.40 8.92
C ARG A 55 2.35 -10.90 9.14
N ASN A 56 3.43 -10.16 9.39
CA ASN A 56 3.38 -8.70 9.41
C ASN A 56 3.61 -8.15 8.01
N TRP A 57 2.75 -7.22 7.61
CA TRP A 57 2.91 -6.49 6.35
C TRP A 57 3.92 -5.36 6.52
N TYR A 58 4.79 -5.20 5.51
CA TYR A 58 5.78 -4.13 5.48
C TYR A 58 6.01 -3.60 4.06
N LEU A 59 6.63 -2.43 3.97
CA LEU A 59 6.97 -1.77 2.71
C LEU A 59 8.48 -1.79 2.51
N VAL A 60 8.94 -2.41 1.43
CA VAL A 60 10.38 -2.49 1.13
C VAL A 60 10.94 -1.08 0.92
N GLY A 61 11.97 -0.73 1.69
CA GLY A 61 12.67 0.55 1.60
C GLY A 61 11.95 1.74 2.25
N ILE A 62 10.86 1.50 2.99
CA ILE A 62 10.15 2.52 3.77
C ILE A 62 10.25 2.14 5.24
N ASP A 63 10.87 3.01 6.02
CA ASP A 63 11.08 2.81 7.46
C ASP A 63 9.85 3.31 8.23
N THR A 64 8.88 2.42 8.45
CA THR A 64 7.68 2.70 9.24
C THR A 64 7.03 1.42 9.75
N ASP A 65 6.56 1.46 11.00
CA ASP A 65 5.79 0.39 11.62
C ASP A 65 4.27 0.53 11.41
N ASN A 66 3.81 1.65 10.85
CA ASN A 66 2.38 1.93 10.64
C ASN A 66 2.09 2.27 9.18
N LEU A 67 1.46 1.33 8.48
CA LEU A 67 1.11 1.47 7.07
C LEU A 67 -0.28 2.10 6.88
N GLU A 68 -1.13 2.07 7.91
CA GLU A 68 -2.49 2.60 7.88
C GLU A 68 -2.44 4.12 7.60
N GLY A 69 -3.29 4.58 6.67
CA GLY A 69 -3.38 6.00 6.37
C GLY A 69 -2.30 6.53 5.42
N LEU A 70 -1.33 5.71 5.00
CA LEU A 70 -0.32 6.15 4.05
C LEU A 70 -0.91 6.43 2.67
N ARG A 71 -0.60 7.61 2.12
CA ARG A 71 -1.04 8.01 0.78
C ARG A 71 -0.21 7.27 -0.26
N VAL A 72 -0.88 6.64 -1.22
CA VAL A 72 -0.26 5.84 -2.27
C VAL A 72 -0.75 6.23 -3.65
N ARG A 73 0.04 5.91 -4.68
CA ARG A 73 -0.34 6.04 -6.09
C ARG A 73 0.39 5.02 -6.96
N ARG A 74 -0.06 4.83 -8.21
CA ARG A 74 0.69 4.02 -9.18
C ARG A 74 2.12 4.54 -9.38
N ASN A 75 3.05 3.63 -9.64
CA ASN A 75 4.39 4.00 -10.09
C ASN A 75 4.31 4.81 -11.38
N ALA A 76 4.98 5.96 -11.42
CA ALA A 76 5.04 6.81 -12.61
C ALA A 76 5.98 6.27 -13.71
N LYS A 77 6.79 5.25 -13.40
CA LYS A 77 7.86 4.71 -14.27
C LYS A 77 7.56 3.31 -14.85
N ARG A 78 6.29 2.92 -14.97
CA ARG A 78 5.89 1.69 -15.66
C ARG A 78 4.99 2.01 -16.84
#